data_AF-A0A7Y5N7E7-F1
#
_entry.id   AF-A0A7Y5N7E7-F1
#
_cell.length_a   1.000
_cell.length_b   1.000
_cell.length_c   1.000
_cell.angle_alpha   90.00
_cell.angle_beta   90.00
_cell.angle_gamma   90.00
#
_symmetry.space_group_name_H-M   'P 1'
#
loop_
_entity.id
_entity.type
_entity.pdbx_description
1 polymer ?
#
loop_
_entity_poly.entity_id
_entity_poly.type
_entity_poly.pdbx_seq_one_letter_code
_entity_poly.pdbx_strand_id
1 'polypeptide(L)'
;IESAADEDGTVHPAAGWTEVVISAVRPARVVDGLITGWHNPDASHLLLVESVAGEALTQVAYDEAVAHRYAWHEFGDAGLFLGVGGCRTCTSSSPRTATPAP
;
A
#
# COMPACT_ATOMS: atom_id res chain seq x y z
N ILE A 1 -6.54 -1.13 7.89
CA ILE A 1 -7.25 -1.49 6.64
C ILE A 1 -6.99 -2.94 6.29
N GLU A 2 -5.73 -3.34 6.07
CA GLU A 2 -5.35 -4.74 5.80
C GLU A 2 -5.87 -5.75 6.85
N SER A 3 -5.88 -5.37 8.13
CA SER A 3 -6.42 -6.21 9.22
C SER A 3 -7.94 -6.44 9.15
N ALA A 4 -8.65 -5.61 8.38
CA ALA A 4 -10.09 -5.66 8.21
C ALA A 4 -10.50 -6.16 6.80
N ALA A 5 -9.52 -6.58 5.98
CA ALA A 5 -9.77 -7.16 4.68
C ALA A 5 -9.95 -8.67 4.79
N ASP A 6 -10.94 -9.21 4.08
CA ASP A 6 -11.13 -10.65 3.93
C ASP A 6 -10.22 -11.24 2.84
N GLU A 7 -10.41 -12.53 2.54
CA GLU A 7 -9.59 -13.22 1.55
C GLU A 7 -9.80 -12.70 0.12
N ASP A 8 -11.01 -12.21 -0.17
CA ASP A 8 -11.42 -11.67 -1.47
C ASP A 8 -10.98 -10.20 -1.66
N GLY A 9 -10.38 -9.57 -0.64
CA GLY A 9 -9.93 -8.19 -0.69
C GLY A 9 -11.04 -7.17 -0.40
N THR A 10 -12.15 -7.60 0.21
CA THR A 10 -13.20 -6.69 0.68
C THR A 10 -12.91 -6.25 2.11
N VAL A 11 -12.98 -4.94 2.36
CA VAL A 11 -12.79 -4.35 3.69
C VAL A 11 -14.11 -4.30 4.43
N HIS A 12 -14.15 -4.83 5.65
CA HIS A 12 -15.33 -4.88 6.51
C HIS A 12 -15.21 -3.91 7.70
N PRO A 13 -16.33 -3.43 8.26
CA PRO A 13 -16.30 -2.72 9.54
C PRO A 13 -15.68 -3.61 10.63
N ALA A 14 -14.66 -3.10 11.31
CA ALA A 14 -13.94 -3.83 12.35
C ALA A 14 -13.45 -2.88 13.45
N ALA A 15 -13.29 -3.41 14.66
CA ALA A 15 -12.71 -2.72 15.81
C ALA A 15 -11.87 -3.70 16.63
N GLY A 16 -10.75 -3.22 17.17
CA GLY A 16 -9.85 -4.03 17.99
C GLY A 16 -8.38 -3.76 17.68
N TRP A 17 -7.53 -4.66 18.19
CA TRP A 17 -6.08 -4.64 17.95
C TRP A 17 -5.73 -5.45 16.71
N THR A 18 -4.55 -5.17 16.15
CA THR A 18 -4.01 -5.96 15.05
C THR A 18 -2.63 -6.49 15.39
N GLU A 19 -2.42 -7.76 15.05
CA GLU A 19 -1.12 -8.42 15.07
C GLU A 19 -0.65 -8.70 13.62
N VAL A 20 -1.28 -8.07 12.63
CA VAL A 20 -0.95 -8.28 11.22
C VAL A 20 0.40 -7.64 10.93
N VAL A 21 1.35 -8.48 10.52
CA VAL A 21 2.63 -8.05 9.97
C VAL A 21 2.56 -8.17 8.45
N ILE A 22 2.67 -7.03 7.77
CA ILE A 22 2.77 -6.98 6.31
C ILE A 22 4.24 -7.17 5.92
N SER A 23 4.50 -8.12 5.03
CA SER A 23 5.85 -8.52 4.59
C SER A 23 5.77 -9.24 3.24
N ALA A 24 6.90 -9.68 2.70
CA ALA A 24 6.92 -10.52 1.49
C ALA A 24 6.09 -11.81 1.62
N VAL A 25 5.97 -12.38 2.83
CA VAL A 25 5.19 -13.62 3.09
C VAL A 25 3.69 -13.34 3.22
N ARG A 26 3.33 -12.14 3.67
CA ARG A 26 1.94 -11.67 3.77
C ARG A 26 1.87 -10.24 3.18
N PRO A 27 1.83 -10.11 1.85
CA PRO A 27 1.84 -8.81 1.21
C PRO A 27 0.54 -8.06 1.47
N ALA A 28 0.55 -6.74 1.26
CA ALA A 28 -0.65 -5.93 1.28
C ALA A 28 -1.63 -6.43 0.21
N ARG A 29 -2.91 -6.61 0.60
CA ARG A 29 -3.95 -7.15 -0.28
C ARG A 29 -4.81 -6.07 -0.90
N VAL A 30 -5.12 -5.03 -0.13
CA VAL A 30 -6.10 -3.99 -0.51
C VAL A 30 -5.49 -2.61 -0.65
N VAL A 31 -4.30 -2.39 -0.07
CA VAL A 31 -3.54 -1.15 -0.23
C VAL A 31 -2.81 -1.16 -1.58
N ASP A 32 -3.15 -0.22 -2.45
CA ASP A 32 -2.52 -0.03 -3.77
C ASP A 32 -1.27 0.86 -3.72
N GLY A 33 -1.09 1.62 -2.63
CA GLY A 33 0.03 2.53 -2.45
C GLY A 33 0.11 3.05 -1.03
N LEU A 34 1.29 3.52 -0.64
CA LEU A 34 1.63 3.92 0.71
C LEU A 34 2.27 5.30 0.71
N ILE A 35 1.77 6.18 1.60
CA ILE A 35 2.46 7.42 1.96
C ILE A 35 3.04 7.19 3.35
N THR A 36 4.35 7.35 3.50
CA THR A 36 5.04 7.12 4.78
C THR A 36 6.32 7.95 4.90
N GLY A 37 6.78 8.18 6.12
CA GLY A 37 8.09 8.80 6.38
C GLY A 37 9.25 7.87 6.06
N TRP A 38 10.48 8.37 6.22
CA TRP A 38 11.70 7.57 6.03
C TRP A 38 12.12 6.86 7.32
N HIS A 39 12.36 5.55 7.21
CA HIS A 39 12.64 4.66 8.34
C HIS A 39 14.00 4.00 8.21
N ASN A 40 14.71 3.78 9.32
CA ASN A 40 15.98 3.05 9.30
C ASN A 40 15.86 1.68 8.61
N PRO A 41 16.94 1.20 7.97
CA PRO A 41 16.94 -0.05 7.22
C PRO A 41 16.60 -1.28 8.08
N ASP A 42 16.93 -1.25 9.37
CA ASP A 42 16.62 -2.34 10.30
C ASP A 42 15.19 -2.30 10.86
N ALA A 43 14.38 -1.31 10.46
CA ALA A 43 13.02 -1.16 10.95
C ALA A 43 12.06 -2.11 10.23
N SER A 44 11.11 -2.70 10.97
CA SER A 44 10.03 -3.51 10.40
C SER A 44 9.15 -2.75 9.39
N HIS A 45 9.16 -1.41 9.42
CA HIS A 45 8.50 -0.57 8.42
C HIS A 45 9.06 -0.77 7.01
N LEU A 46 10.34 -1.14 6.86
CA LEU A 46 10.91 -1.39 5.54
C LEU A 46 10.21 -2.56 4.85
N LEU A 47 9.93 -3.64 5.58
CA LEU A 47 9.18 -4.80 5.07
C LEU A 47 7.79 -4.42 4.54
N LEU A 48 7.12 -3.47 5.20
CA LEU A 48 5.84 -2.94 4.73
C LEU A 48 6.01 -2.18 3.40
N VAL A 49 7.01 -1.30 3.30
CA VAL A 49 7.25 -0.53 2.06
C VAL A 49 7.60 -1.47 0.91
N GLU A 50 8.49 -2.43 1.14
CA GLU A 50 8.88 -3.45 0.16
C GLU A 50 7.72 -4.34 -0.27
N SER A 51 6.80 -4.68 0.64
CA SER A 51 5.60 -5.46 0.29
C SER A 51 4.65 -4.72 -0.66
N VAL A 52 4.70 -3.38 -0.67
CA VAL A 52 3.84 -2.53 -1.51
C VAL A 52 4.55 -2.18 -2.83
N ALA A 53 5.78 -1.67 -2.76
CA ALA A 53 6.51 -1.14 -3.91
C ALA A 53 7.49 -2.13 -4.56
N GLY A 54 7.82 -3.22 -3.89
CA GLY A 54 8.90 -4.13 -4.25
C GLY A 54 10.27 -3.66 -3.78
N GLU A 55 11.10 -4.62 -3.35
CA GLU A 55 12.44 -4.40 -2.79
C GLU A 55 13.33 -3.50 -3.66
N ALA A 56 13.42 -3.78 -4.96
CA ALA A 56 14.30 -3.05 -5.87
C ALA A 56 13.93 -1.56 -5.99
N LEU A 57 12.63 -1.23 -6.09
CA LEU A 57 12.18 0.15 -6.16
C LEU A 57 12.36 0.86 -4.82
N THR A 58 12.07 0.17 -3.72
CA THR A 58 12.30 0.70 -2.37
C THR A 58 13.77 1.06 -2.17
N GLN A 59 14.70 0.17 -2.52
CA GLN A 59 16.13 0.44 -2.37
C GLN A 59 16.57 1.67 -3.17
N VAL A 60 16.17 1.77 -4.44
CA VAL A 60 16.49 2.94 -5.28
C VAL A 60 15.94 4.23 -4.65
N ALA A 61 14.71 4.22 -4.15
CA ALA A 61 14.13 5.40 -3.51
C ALA A 61 14.88 5.82 -2.24
N TYR A 62 15.33 4.85 -1.44
CA TYR A 62 16.11 5.09 -0.24
C TYR A 62 17.51 5.65 -0.55
N ASP A 63 18.18 5.11 -1.56
CA ASP A 63 19.49 5.61 -2.02
C ASP A 63 19.39 7.08 -2.47
N GLU A 64 18.34 7.42 -3.24
CA GLU A 64 18.04 8.79 -3.65
C GLU A 64 17.74 9.70 -2.46
N ALA A 65 16.93 9.25 -1.50
CA ALA A 65 16.61 10.02 -0.30
C ALA A 65 17.87 10.35 0.52
N VAL A 66 18.80 9.41 0.64
CA VAL A 66 20.10 9.62 1.28
C VAL A 66 20.95 10.61 0.48
N ALA A 67 21.08 10.40 -0.84
CA ALA A 67 21.88 11.25 -1.73
C ALA A 67 21.42 12.72 -1.69
N HIS A 68 20.10 12.93 -1.60
CA HIS A 68 19.48 14.25 -1.57
C HIS A 68 19.25 14.81 -0.15
N ARG A 69 19.67 14.08 0.90
CA ARG A 69 19.57 14.49 2.31
C ARG A 69 18.15 14.82 2.75
N TYR A 70 17.21 13.95 2.40
CA TYR A 70 15.85 14.01 2.91
C TYR A 70 15.86 13.97 4.44
N ALA A 71 14.93 14.66 5.08
CA ALA A 71 14.74 14.65 6.52
C ALA A 71 14.07 13.35 6.97
N TRP A 72 14.52 12.80 8.10
CA TRP A 72 14.08 11.51 8.65
C TRP A 72 13.20 11.70 9.90
N HIS A 73 12.70 10.59 10.44
CA HIS A 73 11.89 10.51 11.67
C HIS A 73 10.49 11.15 11.52
N GLU A 74 9.78 11.27 12.64
CA GLU A 74 8.36 11.61 12.75
C GLU A 74 7.95 12.94 12.07
N PHE A 75 8.90 13.86 11.89
CA PHE A 75 8.68 15.19 11.29
C PHE A 75 9.52 15.42 10.04
N GLY A 76 10.06 14.35 9.46
CA GLY A 76 10.86 14.42 8.24
C GLY A 76 10.01 14.51 6.98
N ASP A 77 10.69 14.26 5.86
CA ASP A 77 10.04 14.15 4.56
C ASP A 77 9.24 12.84 4.45
N ALA A 78 8.39 12.75 3.43
CA ALA A 78 7.59 11.57 3.14
C ALA A 78 7.84 11.07 1.71
N GLY A 79 7.70 9.75 1.52
CA GLY A 79 7.68 9.09 0.23
C GLY A 79 6.25 8.65 -0.14
N LEU A 80 5.92 8.75 -1.43
CA LEU A 80 4.75 8.10 -2.02
C LEU A 80 5.24 6.88 -2.82
N PHE A 81 4.78 5.70 -2.39
CA PHE A 81 5.09 4.42 -3.01
C PHE A 81 3.83 3.88 -3.67
N LEU A 82 3.86 3.66 -4.98
CA LEU A 82 2.74 3.09 -5.72
C LEU A 82 3.05 1.63 -6.05
N GLY A 83 2.10 0.74 -5.77
CA GLY A 83 2.25 -0.69 -6.04
C GLY A 83 2.32 -1.00 -7.53
N VAL A 84 3.04 -2.07 -7.87
CA VAL A 84 3.34 -2.46 -9.26
C VAL A 84 2.17 -3.16 -9.97
N GLY A 85 1.02 -3.30 -9.31
CA GLY A 85 -0.21 -3.83 -9.89
C GLY A 85 -1.19 -2.70 -10.21
N GLY A 86 -1.45 -2.47 -11.51
CA GLY A 86 -2.33 -1.42 -11.99
C GLY A 86 -3.74 -1.43 -11.38
N CYS A 87 -4.43 -0.28 -11.50
CA CYS A 87 -5.82 -0.03 -11.15
C CYS A 87 -6.67 -1.32 -11.11
N ARG A 88 -6.92 -1.84 -9.91
CA ARG A 88 -7.82 -2.99 -9.70
C ARG A 88 -9.30 -2.58 -9.68
N THR A 89 -9.59 -1.28 -9.72
CA THR A 89 -10.93 -0.72 -9.48
C THR A 89 -11.39 0.15 -10.65
N CYS A 90 -11.71 -0.50 -11.76
CA CYS A 90 -12.66 0.02 -12.75
C CYS A 90 -13.65 -1.07 -13.17
N THR A 91 -14.23 -1.82 -12.24
CA THR A 91 -15.44 -2.61 -12.51
C THR A 91 -16.67 -1.79 -12.12
N SER A 92 -17.04 -0.82 -12.96
CA SER A 92 -18.36 -0.21 -12.89
C SER A 92 -19.40 -1.21 -13.42
N SER A 93 -19.81 -2.17 -12.60
CA SER A 93 -21.04 -2.93 -12.86
C SER A 93 -22.24 -2.10 -12.41
N SER A 94 -22.57 -1.05 -13.18
CA SER A 94 -23.94 -0.54 -13.18
C SER A 94 -24.69 -1.26 -14.30
N PRO A 95 -25.73 -2.06 -14.02
CA PRO A 95 -26.55 -2.61 -15.08
C PRO A 95 -27.30 -1.44 -15.71
N ARG A 96 -26.90 -1.04 -16.93
CA ARG A 96 -27.76 -0.24 -17.80
C ARG A 96 -29.01 -1.06 -18.06
N THR A 97 -30.09 -0.76 -17.36
CA THR A 97 -31.43 -1.20 -17.73
C THR A 97 -31.72 -0.69 -19.13
N ALA A 98 -31.71 -1.60 -20.10
CA ALA A 98 -32.22 -1.33 -21.43
C ALA A 98 -33.75 -1.25 -21.33
N THR A 99 -34.30 -0.05 -21.38
CA THR A 99 -35.72 0.16 -21.70
C THR A 99 -35.94 -0.30 -23.15
N PRO A 100 -36.87 -1.21 -23.45
CA PRO A 100 -37.25 -1.47 -24.84
C PRO A 100 -38.05 -0.27 -25.37
N ALA A 101 -37.64 0.23 -26.54
CA ALA A 101 -38.36 1.24 -27.31
C ALA A 101 -39.69 0.67 -27.86
N PRO A 102 -40.71 1.51 -28.12
CA PRO A 102 -42.07 1.09 -28.50
C PRO A 102 -42.15 0.38 -29.86
#